data_AF-A0A7K4J226-F1
#
_entry.id   AF-A0A7K4J226-F1
#
_cell.length_a   1.000
_cell.length_b   1.000
_cell.length_c   1.000
_cell.angle_alpha   90.00
_cell.angle_beta   90.00
_cell.angle_gamma   90.00
#
_symmetry.space_group_name_H-M   'P 1'
#
loop_
_entity.id
_entity.type
_entity.pdbx_description
1 polymer ?
#
loop_
_entity_poly.entity_id
_entity_poly.type
_entity_poly.pdbx_seq_one_letter_code
_entity_poly.pdbx_strand_id
1 'polypeptide(L)'
;QIDQILIHQQIELLEILTGFETNNKYEIKNTLGQRVYFAVEDNDCCTRNSCGQLRPFTLRIIDNLGHEVITLERPLRCSACCFPCCLQEV
;
A
#
# COMPACT_ATOMS: atom_id res chain seq x y z
N GLN A 1 13.17 -19.85 -10.75
CA GLN A 1 13.70 -18.89 -9.76
C GLN A 1 13.46 -17.49 -10.30
N ILE A 2 12.96 -16.56 -9.50
CA ILE A 2 12.71 -15.17 -9.91
C ILE A 2 13.75 -14.31 -9.19
N ASP A 3 14.77 -13.85 -9.92
CA ASP A 3 15.85 -13.03 -9.33
C ASP A 3 15.53 -11.53 -9.35
N GLN A 4 14.51 -11.12 -10.12
CA GLN A 4 14.09 -9.74 -10.25
C GLN A 4 12.57 -9.64 -10.43
N ILE A 5 11.99 -8.62 -9.80
CA ILE A 5 10.57 -8.26 -9.95
C ILE A 5 10.46 -6.78 -10.33
N LEU A 6 9.45 -6.47 -11.13
CA LEU A 6 9.07 -5.11 -11.52
C LEU A 6 7.76 -4.78 -10.82
N ILE A 7 7.69 -3.61 -10.18
CA ILE A 7 6.50 -3.17 -9.43
C ILE A 7 5.90 -1.97 -10.16
N HIS A 8 4.68 -2.09 -10.65
CA HIS A 8 3.97 -1.02 -11.35
C HIS A 8 2.74 -0.59 -10.55
N GLN A 9 2.70 0.67 -10.13
CA GLN A 9 1.51 1.23 -9.51
C GLN A 9 0.41 1.41 -10.56
N GLN A 10 -0.77 0.89 -10.25
CA GLN A 10 -1.99 1.10 -11.02
C GLN A 10 -2.65 2.36 -10.47
N ILE A 11 -2.45 3.48 -11.16
CA ILE A 11 -3.10 4.74 -10.79
C ILE A 11 -4.53 4.68 -11.30
N GLU A 12 -5.51 4.78 -10.41
CA GLU A 12 -6.90 4.80 -10.82
C GLU A 12 -7.25 6.19 -11.37
N LEU A 13 -7.74 6.24 -12.61
CA LEU A 13 -8.16 7.49 -13.27
C LEU A 13 -9.22 8.25 -12.45
N LEU A 14 -10.00 7.54 -11.63
CA LEU A 14 -10.97 8.14 -10.73
C LEU A 14 -10.30 8.99 -9.62
N GLU A 15 -9.15 8.58 -9.09
CA GLU A 15 -8.41 9.37 -8.08
C GLU A 15 -7.95 10.70 -8.65
N ILE A 16 -7.44 10.66 -9.90
CA ILE A 16 -6.96 11.85 -10.62
C ILE A 16 -8.12 12.82 -10.90
N LEU A 17 -9.31 12.29 -11.23
CA LEU A 17 -10.48 13.09 -11.59
C LEU A 17 -11.25 13.63 -10.38
N THR A 18 -11.26 12.90 -9.26
CA THR A 18 -12.09 13.23 -8.09
C THR A 18 -11.30 13.77 -6.90
N GLY A 19 -9.97 13.67 -6.92
CA GLY A 19 -9.11 14.04 -5.79
C GLY A 19 -9.33 13.18 -4.54
N PHE A 20 -10.08 12.09 -4.65
CA PHE A 20 -10.26 11.10 -3.60
C PHE A 20 -9.13 10.08 -3.69
N GLU A 21 -8.24 10.07 -2.69
CA GLU A 21 -7.28 8.98 -2.51
C GLU A 21 -8.04 7.67 -2.29
N THR A 22 -7.88 6.72 -3.20
CA THR A 22 -8.27 5.32 -3.05
C THR A 22 -7.06 4.51 -2.61
N ASN A 23 -7.28 3.22 -2.35
CA ASN A 23 -6.20 2.34 -1.94
C ASN A 23 -5.25 2.08 -3.09
N ASN A 24 -3.94 2.28 -2.88
CA ASN A 24 -2.95 2.02 -3.91
C ASN A 24 -2.97 0.55 -4.31
N LYS A 25 -2.88 0.31 -5.62
CA LYS A 25 -2.81 -1.01 -6.23
C LYS A 25 -1.52 -1.13 -7.01
N TYR A 26 -0.89 -2.29 -6.95
CA TYR A 26 0.38 -2.55 -7.60
C TYR A 26 0.35 -3.88 -8.34
N GLU A 27 0.85 -3.88 -9.56
CA GLU A 27 1.09 -5.07 -10.35
C GLU A 27 2.55 -5.47 -10.22
N ILE A 28 2.80 -6.69 -9.76
CA ILE A 28 4.16 -7.22 -9.61
C ILE A 28 4.41 -8.18 -10.77
N LYS A 29 5.40 -7.85 -11.59
CA LYS A 29 5.76 -8.56 -12.82
C LYS A 29 7.13 -9.19 -12.71
N ASN A 30 7.35 -10.24 -13.47
CA ASN A 30 8.71 -10.71 -13.75
C ASN A 30 9.37 -9.84 -14.84
N THR A 31 10.63 -10.12 -15.15
CA THR A 31 11.39 -9.44 -16.21
C THR A 31 10.81 -9.64 -17.62
N LEU A 32 9.99 -10.67 -17.81
CA LEU A 32 9.25 -10.92 -19.06
C LEU A 32 7.94 -10.12 -19.13
N GLY A 33 7.65 -9.29 -18.13
CA GLY A 33 6.43 -8.48 -18.07
C GLY A 33 5.16 -9.25 -17.70
N GLN A 34 5.28 -10.52 -17.30
CA GLN A 34 4.14 -11.33 -16.87
C GLN A 34 3.82 -11.01 -15.41
N ARG A 35 2.54 -10.80 -15.08
CA ARG A 35 2.09 -10.61 -13.71
C ARG A 35 2.28 -11.90 -12.92
N VAL A 36 3.05 -11.80 -11.84
CA VAL A 36 3.29 -12.90 -10.90
C VAL A 36 2.51 -12.72 -9.61
N TYR A 37 2.32 -11.46 -9.17
CA TYR A 37 1.54 -11.12 -7.99
C TYR A 37 0.79 -9.79 -8.19
N PHE A 38 -0.19 -9.56 -7.33
CA PHE A 38 -0.91 -8.30 -7.22
C PHE A 38 -0.84 -7.83 -5.76
N ALA A 39 -0.55 -6.55 -5.54
CA ALA A 39 -0.54 -5.99 -4.19
C ALA A 39 -1.57 -4.87 -4.07
N VAL A 40 -2.28 -4.84 -2.95
CA VAL A 40 -3.32 -3.85 -2.66
C VAL A 40 -3.13 -3.32 -1.25
N GLU A 41 -3.15 -2.00 -1.11
CA GLU A 41 -3.23 -1.36 0.20
C GLU A 41 -4.64 -1.52 0.75
N ASP A 42 -4.74 -1.78 2.05
CA ASP A 42 -5.98 -1.76 2.81
C ASP A 42 -5.81 -0.80 3.98
N ASN A 43 -6.81 0.05 4.17
CA ASN A 43 -6.70 1.22 5.02
C ASN A 43 -7.98 1.42 5.82
N ASP A 44 -7.87 1.23 7.13
CA ASP A 44 -8.94 1.55 8.05
C ASP A 44 -9.07 3.07 8.18
N CYS A 45 -10.24 3.56 7.81
CA CYS A 45 -10.55 4.97 7.71
C CYS A 45 -10.69 5.61 9.10
N CYS A 46 -9.66 6.31 9.57
CA CYS A 46 -9.82 7.36 10.57
C CYS A 46 -9.00 8.62 10.18
N THR A 47 -9.71 9.57 9.57
CA THR A 47 -9.32 10.98 9.29
C THR A 47 -8.11 11.21 8.38
N ARG A 48 -8.41 11.15 7.07
CA ARG A 48 -7.60 11.51 5.88
C ARG A 48 -7.17 13.00 5.80
N ASN A 49 -6.79 13.63 6.91
CA ASN A 49 -6.37 15.05 6.93
C ASN A 49 -5.18 15.39 7.84
N SER A 50 -4.65 14.44 8.64
CA SER A 50 -3.65 14.79 9.66
C SER A 50 -2.25 14.20 9.44
N CYS A 51 -2.10 13.16 8.60
CA CYS A 51 -0.84 12.39 8.56
C CYS A 51 -0.21 12.19 7.17
N GLY A 52 -0.87 12.55 6.06
CA GLY A 52 -0.28 12.40 4.71
C GLY A 52 0.41 11.04 4.47
N GLN A 53 1.69 11.06 4.06
CA GLN A 53 2.54 9.87 3.82
C GLN A 53 2.84 9.01 5.06
N LEU A 54 2.39 9.41 6.25
CA LEU A 54 2.61 8.73 7.52
C LEU A 54 1.44 7.83 7.93
N ARG A 55 0.43 7.67 7.06
CA ARG A 55 -0.73 6.82 7.34
C ARG A 55 -0.31 5.36 7.61
N PRO A 56 -0.99 4.66 8.54
CA PRO A 56 -0.86 3.23 8.66
C PRO A 56 -1.51 2.61 7.42
N PHE A 57 -0.96 1.53 6.92
CA PHE A 57 -1.57 0.77 5.84
C PHE A 57 -1.17 -0.70 5.95
N THR A 58 -2.06 -1.56 5.49
CA THR A 58 -1.79 -2.98 5.33
C THR A 58 -1.65 -3.26 3.85
N LEU A 59 -0.47 -3.69 3.41
CA LEU A 59 -0.24 -4.10 2.03
C LEU A 59 -0.40 -5.61 1.92
N ARG A 60 -1.41 -6.05 1.18
CA ARG A 60 -1.71 -7.47 0.95
C ARG A 60 -1.21 -7.86 -0.42
N ILE A 61 -0.32 -8.86 -0.49
CA ILE A 61 0.21 -9.42 -1.73
C ILE A 61 -0.51 -10.73 -2.01
N ILE A 62 -1.07 -10.82 -3.21
CA ILE A 62 -1.98 -11.86 -3.66
C ILE A 62 -1.38 -12.52 -4.89
N ASP A 63 -1.43 -13.85 -4.97
CA ASP A 63 -1.03 -14.61 -6.14
C ASP A 63 -2.07 -14.53 -7.27
N ASN A 64 -1.76 -15.15 -8.41
CA ASN A 64 -2.67 -15.18 -9.56
C ASN A 64 -3.91 -16.07 -9.34
N LEU A 65 -3.96 -16.87 -8.28
CA LEU A 65 -5.11 -17.70 -7.89
C LEU A 65 -6.02 -16.96 -6.90
N GLY A 66 -5.65 -15.76 -6.45
CA GLY A 66 -6.41 -14.97 -5.49
C GLY A 66 -6.06 -15.29 -4.03
N HIS A 67 -5.02 -16.09 -3.77
CA HIS A 67 -4.56 -16.37 -2.42
C HIS A 67 -3.60 -15.30 -1.95
N GLU A 68 -3.81 -14.82 -0.73
CA GLU A 68 -2.85 -13.96 -0.06
C GLU A 68 -1.59 -14.77 0.28
N VAL A 69 -0.44 -14.29 -0.20
CA VAL A 69 0.86 -14.91 0.03
C VAL A 69 1.68 -14.18 1.07
N ILE A 70 1.52 -12.86 1.15
CA ILE A 70 2.28 -12.00 2.07
C ILE A 70 1.37 -10.86 2.52
N THR A 71 1.41 -10.55 3.81
CA THR A 71 0.83 -9.32 4.37
C THR A 71 1.90 -8.52 5.07
N LEU A 72 1.97 -7.24 4.73
CA LEU A 72 2.88 -6.27 5.32
C LEU A 72 2.06 -5.22 6.04
N GLU A 73 2.28 -5.07 7.33
CA GLU A 73 1.62 -4.05 8.13
C GLU A 73 2.60 -2.92 8.42
N ARG A 74 2.30 -1.72 7.91
CA ARG A 74 2.99 -0.51 8.34
C ARG A 74 2.15 0.15 9.43
N PRO A 75 2.60 0.15 10.68
CA PRO A 75 1.84 0.75 11.74
C PRO A 75 1.99 2.29 11.70
N LEU A 76 1.13 3.01 12.43
CA LEU A 76 1.00 4.46 12.35
C LEU A 76 2.26 5.20 12.83
N ARG A 77 3.12 5.65 11.92
CA ARG A 77 4.31 6.45 12.28
C ARG A 77 3.99 7.93 12.37
N CYS A 78 3.47 8.38 13.49
CA CYS A 78 3.18 9.79 13.71
C CYS A 78 4.49 10.59 13.92
N SER A 79 4.79 11.58 13.09
CA SER A 79 5.89 12.53 13.32
C SER A 79 5.40 13.92 13.76
N ALA A 80 4.11 14.07 14.06
CA ALA A 80 3.53 15.33 14.46
C ALA A 80 3.71 15.53 15.97
N CYS A 81 4.42 16.60 16.34
CA CYS A 81 4.78 17.03 17.70
C CYS A 81 3.58 17.24 18.67
N CYS A 82 2.32 17.18 18.20
CA CYS A 82 1.15 17.66 18.96
C CYS A 82 0.05 16.60 19.22
N PHE A 83 0.29 15.31 18.97
CA PHE A 83 -0.64 14.22 19.33
C PHE A 83 0.14 13.10 20.06
N PRO A 84 -0.50 12.26 20.91
CA PRO A 84 0.20 11.33 21.82
C PRO A 84 0.73 10.07 21.09
N CYS A 85 1.23 10.24 19.88
CA CYS A 85 1.64 9.19 18.96
C CYS A 85 3.17 9.09 18.81
N CYS A 86 3.93 9.81 19.64
CA CYS A 86 5.40 9.76 19.76
C CYS A 86 5.93 8.54 20.55
N LEU A 87 5.06 7.60 20.95
CA LEU A 87 5.36 6.46 21.82
C LEU A 87 5.40 5.11 21.07
N GLN A 88 5.51 5.13 19.75
CA GLN A 88 5.60 3.87 19.02
C GLN A 88 7.03 3.30 19.09
N GLU A 89 7.17 2.13 19.72
CA GLU A 89 8.43 1.38 19.77
C GLU A 89 8.85 0.91 18.36
N VAL A 90 10.16 0.98 18.12
CA VAL A 90 10.84 0.59 16.88
C VAL A 90 10.99 -0.92 16.78
#